data_AF-A0A0D9S373-F1
#
_entry.id   AF-A0A0D9S373-F1
#
_cell.length_a   1.000
_cell.length_b   1.000
_cell.length_c   1.000
_cell.angle_alpha   90.00
_cell.angle_beta   90.00
_cell.angle_gamma   90.00
#
_symmetry.space_group_name_H-M   'P 1'
#
loop_
_entity.id
_entity.type
_entity.pdbx_description
1 polymer ?
#
loop_
_entity_poly.entity_id
_entity_poly.type
_entity_poly.pdbx_seq_one_letter_code
_entity_poly.pdbx_strand_id
1 'polypeptide(L)'
;MTEKLENMESVLQELTEDKRKDVLNFLTKCLGREELWQDLEQKVSEVLIFGELQMEDPVNRLLSSLFNAAGILVGARAEAILDFLDALLELSEEQHLVAEALEKGTLPLLKDQVKPIMEQNWDELASSPHDTDYDPEARIPCVLYVVVSILLELAEGPTSVSS
;
A
#
# COMPACT_ATOMS: atom_id res chain seq x y z
N MET A 1 -2.80 12.54 5.36
CA MET A 1 -2.68 11.42 4.39
C MET A 1 -1.38 11.51 3.58
N THR A 2 -0.85 12.70 3.24
CA THR A 2 0.50 12.87 2.65
C THR A 2 1.60 12.37 3.58
N GLU A 3 1.61 12.81 4.84
CA GLU A 3 2.56 12.31 5.86
C GLU A 3 2.46 10.78 6.05
N LYS A 4 1.25 10.23 5.98
CA LYS A 4 1.01 8.78 6.07
C LYS A 4 1.64 8.05 4.88
N LEU A 5 1.45 8.56 3.66
CA LEU A 5 2.07 8.02 2.45
C LEU A 5 3.59 8.09 2.51
N GLU A 6 4.17 9.24 2.89
CA GLU A 6 5.63 9.40 3.02
C GLU A 6 6.22 8.42 4.06
N ASN A 7 5.53 8.22 5.18
CA ASN A 7 5.92 7.23 6.19
C ASN A 7 5.88 5.80 5.63
N MET A 8 4.81 5.43 4.92
CA MET A 8 4.69 4.12 4.28
C MET A 8 5.81 3.91 3.25
N GLU A 9 6.06 4.87 2.36
CA GLU A 9 7.13 4.82 1.35
C GLU A 9 8.50 4.63 2.01
N SER A 10 8.81 5.44 3.03
CA SER A 10 10.07 5.37 3.79
C SER A 10 10.29 3.99 4.41
N VAL A 11 9.26 3.44 5.07
CA VAL A 11 9.35 2.13 5.73
C VAL A 11 9.52 0.98 4.73
N LEU A 12 8.87 1.06 3.56
CA LEU A 12 8.97 0.05 2.51
C LEU A 12 10.29 0.17 1.71
N GLN A 13 10.93 1.34 1.69
CA GLN A 13 12.26 1.53 1.11
C GLN A 13 13.35 0.75 1.87
N GLU A 14 13.18 0.57 3.18
CA GLU A 14 14.11 -0.24 4.00
C GLU A 14 14.05 -1.75 3.72
N LEU A 15 13.09 -2.21 2.92
CA LEU A 15 13.02 -3.60 2.50
C LEU A 15 14.17 -3.92 1.54
N THR A 16 14.80 -5.07 1.75
CA THR A 16 15.69 -5.68 0.76
C THR A 16 14.91 -5.99 -0.53
N GLU A 17 15.59 -6.02 -1.67
CA GLU A 17 14.97 -6.27 -2.98
C GLU A 17 14.08 -7.53 -3.01
N ASP A 18 14.54 -8.64 -2.44
CA ASP A 18 13.77 -9.89 -2.40
C ASP A 18 12.48 -9.74 -1.60
N LYS A 19 12.57 -9.15 -0.40
CA LYS A 19 11.41 -8.86 0.46
C LYS A 19 10.43 -7.91 -0.22
N ARG A 20 10.93 -6.89 -0.93
CA ARG A 20 10.09 -5.97 -1.70
C ARG A 20 9.32 -6.71 -2.79
N LYS A 21 9.99 -7.58 -3.56
CA LYS A 21 9.36 -8.40 -4.59
C LYS A 21 8.32 -9.36 -4.02
N ASP A 22 8.59 -9.94 -2.86
CA ASP A 22 7.63 -10.82 -2.17
C ASP A 22 6.39 -10.04 -1.70
N VAL A 23 6.58 -8.85 -1.12
CA VAL A 23 5.47 -7.95 -0.74
C VAL A 23 4.67 -7.54 -1.97
N LEU A 24 5.33 -7.04 -3.02
CA LEU A 24 4.68 -6.64 -4.27
C LEU A 24 3.87 -7.80 -4.86
N ASN A 25 4.49 -8.96 -5.07
CA ASN A 25 3.84 -10.13 -5.66
C ASN A 25 2.60 -10.56 -4.88
N PHE A 26 2.60 -10.38 -3.55
CA PHE A 26 1.45 -10.73 -2.74
C PHE A 26 0.37 -9.65 -2.83
N LEU A 27 0.70 -8.37 -2.66
CA LEU A 27 -0.26 -7.27 -2.77
C LEU A 27 -0.94 -7.24 -4.14
N THR A 28 -0.20 -7.54 -5.22
CA THR A 28 -0.78 -7.65 -6.57
C THR A 28 -1.80 -8.79 -6.69
N LYS A 29 -1.69 -9.86 -5.89
CA LYS A 29 -2.68 -10.95 -5.88
C LYS A 29 -3.96 -10.57 -5.12
N CYS A 30 -3.88 -9.62 -4.19
CA CYS A 30 -5.04 -9.11 -3.46
C CYS A 30 -5.94 -8.23 -4.35
N LEU A 31 -5.42 -7.69 -5.46
CA LEU A 31 -6.21 -6.90 -6.42
C LEU A 31 -7.37 -7.74 -6.97
N GLY A 32 -8.60 -7.29 -6.69
CA GLY A 32 -9.84 -7.94 -7.09
C GLY A 32 -10.15 -9.25 -6.36
N ARG A 33 -9.45 -9.57 -5.27
CA ARG A 33 -9.61 -10.82 -4.49
C ARG A 33 -9.72 -10.53 -3.00
N GLU A 34 -10.93 -10.22 -2.57
CA GLU A 34 -11.24 -9.86 -1.19
C GLU A 34 -10.89 -10.98 -0.19
N GLU A 35 -11.02 -12.25 -0.58
CA GLU A 35 -10.69 -13.37 0.30
C GLU A 35 -9.20 -13.44 0.68
N LEU A 36 -8.31 -13.07 -0.26
CA LEU A 36 -6.86 -13.03 0.01
C LEU A 36 -6.47 -11.82 0.83
N TRP A 37 -7.22 -10.72 0.66
CA TRP A 37 -7.06 -9.50 1.44
C TRP A 37 -7.42 -9.75 2.91
N GLN A 38 -8.57 -10.37 3.20
CA GLN A 38 -9.01 -10.68 4.58
C GLN A 38 -8.03 -11.61 5.31
N ASP A 39 -7.58 -12.67 4.63
CA ASP A 39 -6.61 -13.61 5.19
C ASP A 39 -5.27 -12.93 5.51
N LEU A 40 -4.81 -12.02 4.65
CA LEU A 40 -3.59 -11.27 4.88
C LEU A 40 -3.73 -10.28 6.03
N GLU A 41 -4.81 -9.49 6.06
CA GLU A 41 -5.06 -8.51 7.11
C GLU A 41 -5.07 -9.19 8.50
N GLN A 42 -5.76 -10.33 8.60
CA GLN A 42 -5.79 -11.13 9.83
C GLN A 42 -4.38 -11.59 10.22
N LYS A 43 -3.62 -12.18 9.29
CA LYS A 43 -2.28 -12.70 9.58
C LYS A 43 -1.28 -11.60 9.96
N VAL A 44 -1.33 -10.45 9.30
CA VAL A 44 -0.47 -9.30 9.63
C VAL A 44 -0.85 -8.75 11.01
N SER A 45 -2.14 -8.67 11.32
CA SER A 45 -2.63 -8.25 12.64
C SER A 45 -2.21 -9.21 13.76
N GLU A 46 -2.29 -10.52 13.52
CA GLU A 46 -1.82 -11.54 14.47
C GLU A 46 -0.31 -11.40 14.72
N VAL A 47 0.50 -11.24 13.67
CA VAL A 47 1.94 -11.00 13.83
C VAL A 47 2.22 -9.71 14.60
N LEU A 48 1.45 -8.65 14.35
CA LEU A 48 1.60 -7.37 15.05
C LEU A 48 1.27 -7.48 16.55
N ILE A 49 0.26 -8.28 16.92
CA ILE A 49 -0.17 -8.48 18.30
C ILE A 49 0.77 -9.44 19.06
N PHE A 50 1.13 -10.57 18.44
CA PHE A 50 1.86 -11.64 19.12
C PHE A 50 3.38 -11.58 18.93
N GLY A 51 3.87 -10.89 17.89
CA GLY A 51 5.29 -10.75 17.60
C GLY A 51 5.97 -12.01 17.03
N GLU A 52 5.20 -13.06 16.74
CA GLU A 52 5.71 -14.36 16.30
C GLU A 52 5.16 -14.76 14.92
N LEU A 53 5.99 -15.41 14.11
CA LEU A 53 5.65 -15.85 12.75
C LEU A 53 5.49 -17.38 12.73
N GLN A 54 4.29 -17.85 12.39
CA GLN A 54 3.98 -19.27 12.24
C GLN A 54 4.52 -19.78 10.89
N MET A 55 5.49 -20.70 10.89
CA MET A 55 6.35 -21.01 9.73
C MET A 55 5.74 -21.92 8.62
N GLU A 56 4.42 -22.15 8.57
CA GLU A 56 3.81 -23.18 7.71
C GLU A 56 3.08 -22.72 6.42
N ASP A 57 3.05 -21.42 6.06
CA ASP A 57 2.24 -20.87 4.96
C ASP A 57 3.07 -20.11 3.88
N PRO A 58 2.76 -20.18 2.57
CA PRO A 58 3.31 -19.26 1.56
C PRO A 58 3.15 -17.75 1.88
N VAL A 59 2.15 -17.35 2.67
CA VAL A 59 2.03 -15.98 3.26
C VAL A 59 3.26 -15.61 4.11
N ASN A 60 4.02 -16.60 4.59
CA ASN A 60 5.20 -16.39 5.40
C ASN A 60 6.33 -15.64 4.71
N ARG A 61 6.39 -15.66 3.37
CA ARG A 61 7.39 -14.83 2.68
C ARG A 61 7.10 -13.35 2.87
N LEU A 62 5.84 -12.93 2.69
CA LEU A 62 5.42 -11.58 3.04
C LEU A 62 5.57 -11.34 4.54
N LEU A 63 5.12 -12.23 5.42
CA LEU A 63 5.25 -11.97 6.86
C LEU A 63 6.71 -11.87 7.30
N SER A 64 7.64 -12.59 6.65
CA SER A 64 9.08 -12.48 6.93
C SER A 64 9.66 -11.10 6.58
N SER A 65 8.99 -10.35 5.69
CA SER A 65 9.36 -8.98 5.33
C SER A 65 9.15 -8.00 6.48
N LEU A 66 8.22 -8.31 7.39
CA LEU A 66 7.92 -7.52 8.59
C LEU A 66 9.07 -7.52 9.59
N PHE A 67 9.94 -8.53 9.54
CA PHE A 67 11.07 -8.66 10.43
C PHE A 67 12.34 -8.05 9.82
N ASN A 68 13.16 -7.41 10.62
CA ASN A 68 14.47 -6.94 10.21
C ASN A 68 15.49 -8.10 10.13
N ALA A 69 16.74 -7.79 9.77
CA ALA A 69 17.80 -8.79 9.65
C ALA A 69 18.16 -9.51 10.98
N ALA A 70 17.83 -8.89 12.13
CA ALA A 70 18.00 -9.50 13.44
C ALA A 70 16.82 -10.38 13.87
N GLY A 71 15.80 -10.54 13.01
CA GLY A 71 14.58 -11.28 13.34
C GLY A 71 13.66 -10.52 14.29
N ILE A 72 13.80 -9.20 14.42
CA ILE A 72 12.94 -8.35 15.25
C ILE A 72 11.83 -7.78 14.38
N LEU A 73 10.59 -7.89 14.84
CA LEU A 73 9.42 -7.31 14.17
C LEU A 73 9.56 -5.78 14.08
N VAL A 74 9.35 -5.26 12.88
CA VAL A 74 9.25 -3.81 12.63
C VAL A 74 7.77 -3.47 12.50
N GLY A 75 7.16 -3.02 13.59
CA GLY A 75 5.72 -2.73 13.65
C GLY A 75 5.24 -1.78 12.54
N ALA A 76 6.04 -0.75 12.23
CA ALA A 76 5.74 0.19 11.16
C ALA A 76 5.57 -0.48 9.77
N ARG A 77 6.24 -1.62 9.50
CA ARG A 77 6.05 -2.37 8.24
C ARG A 77 4.70 -3.06 8.20
N ALA A 78 4.24 -3.58 9.33
CA ALA A 78 2.93 -4.22 9.44
C ALA A 78 1.83 -3.16 9.29
N GLU A 79 1.97 -2.03 10.00
CA GLU A 79 1.07 -0.88 9.88
C GLU A 79 0.99 -0.37 8.43
N ALA A 80 2.12 -0.19 7.75
CA ALA A 80 2.13 0.23 6.35
C ALA A 80 1.42 -0.76 5.41
N ILE A 81 1.52 -2.08 5.67
CA ILE A 81 0.78 -3.08 4.88
C ILE A 81 -0.72 -3.00 5.18
N LEU A 82 -1.13 -2.91 6.45
CA LEU A 82 -2.54 -2.77 6.83
C LEU A 82 -3.15 -1.49 6.24
N ASP A 83 -2.42 -0.37 6.31
CA ASP A 83 -2.84 0.90 5.73
C ASP A 83 -3.02 0.82 4.21
N PHE A 84 -2.17 0.05 3.53
CA PHE A 84 -2.34 -0.23 2.10
C PHE A 84 -3.57 -1.10 1.83
N LEU A 85 -3.82 -2.10 2.68
CA LEU A 85 -4.97 -2.99 2.56
C LEU A 85 -6.28 -2.22 2.77
N ASP A 86 -6.35 -1.34 3.76
CA ASP A 86 -7.50 -0.44 3.98
C ASP A 86 -7.73 0.46 2.76
N ALA A 87 -6.65 1.04 2.21
CA ALA A 87 -6.75 1.84 0.99
C ALA A 87 -7.25 1.00 -0.19
N LEU A 88 -6.77 -0.24 -0.33
CA LEU A 88 -7.22 -1.11 -1.40
C LEU A 88 -8.71 -1.47 -1.26
N LEU A 89 -9.21 -1.66 -0.03
CA LEU A 89 -10.62 -1.94 0.24
C LEU A 89 -11.52 -0.75 -0.15
N GLU A 90 -11.04 0.48 0.08
CA GLU A 90 -11.76 1.69 -0.34
C GLU A 90 -11.86 1.81 -1.87
N LEU A 91 -10.91 1.22 -2.62
CA LEU A 91 -11.01 1.10 -4.08
C LEU A 91 -11.93 -0.07 -4.42
N SER A 92 -13.08 0.20 -5.04
CA SER A 92 -13.99 -0.87 -5.46
C SER A 92 -13.74 -1.22 -6.92
N GLU A 93 -14.38 -0.51 -7.83
CA GLU A 93 -14.20 -0.67 -9.27
C GLU A 93 -12.76 -0.31 -9.68
N GLU A 94 -12.18 0.74 -9.11
CA GLU A 94 -10.88 1.31 -9.51
C GLU A 94 -9.69 0.36 -9.37
N GLN A 95 -9.84 -0.76 -8.62
CA GLN A 95 -8.81 -1.79 -8.55
C GLN A 95 -8.44 -2.33 -9.94
N HIS A 96 -9.38 -2.36 -10.89
CA HIS A 96 -9.09 -2.80 -12.26
C HIS A 96 -8.06 -1.89 -12.97
N LEU A 97 -8.10 -0.59 -12.71
CA LEU A 97 -7.16 0.39 -13.28
C LEU A 97 -5.74 0.12 -12.78
N VAL A 98 -5.62 -0.18 -11.47
CA VAL A 98 -4.34 -0.52 -10.83
C VAL A 98 -3.80 -1.83 -11.39
N ALA A 99 -4.65 -2.86 -11.50
CA ALA A 99 -4.27 -4.16 -12.04
C ALA A 99 -3.82 -4.06 -13.51
N GLU A 100 -4.54 -3.31 -14.34
CA GLU A 100 -4.17 -3.07 -15.73
C GLU A 100 -2.84 -2.31 -15.84
N ALA A 101 -2.65 -1.28 -15.02
CA ALA A 101 -1.41 -0.51 -15.00
C ALA A 101 -0.20 -1.35 -14.55
N LEU A 102 -0.39 -2.28 -13.60
CA LEU A 102 0.63 -3.26 -13.22
C LEU A 102 0.97 -4.20 -14.36
N GLU A 103 -0.03 -4.79 -15.01
CA GLU A 103 0.15 -5.72 -16.13
C GLU A 103 0.91 -5.07 -17.30
N LYS A 104 0.57 -3.81 -17.60
CA LYS A 104 1.18 -3.05 -18.70
C LYS A 104 2.47 -2.34 -18.32
N GLY A 105 2.86 -2.33 -17.04
CA GLY A 105 4.01 -1.56 -16.55
C GLY A 105 3.82 -0.05 -16.68
N THR A 106 2.59 0.45 -16.58
CA THR A 106 2.21 1.86 -16.72
C THR A 106 1.76 2.50 -15.41
N LEU A 107 2.13 1.94 -14.25
CA LEU A 107 1.89 2.56 -12.95
C LEU A 107 2.38 4.01 -12.83
N PRO A 108 3.57 4.40 -13.35
CA PRO A 108 3.99 5.81 -13.33
C PRO A 108 2.99 6.73 -14.04
N LEU A 109 2.51 6.29 -15.21
CA LEU A 109 1.54 7.06 -16.00
C LEU A 109 0.18 7.17 -15.29
N LEU A 110 -0.25 6.14 -14.57
CA LEU A 110 -1.46 6.20 -13.75
C LEU A 110 -1.28 7.17 -12.58
N LYS A 111 -0.12 7.13 -11.90
CA LYS A 111 0.22 8.06 -10.81
C LYS A 111 0.14 9.51 -11.27
N ASP A 112 0.76 9.82 -12.41
CA ASP A 112 0.77 11.18 -12.98
C ASP A 112 -0.62 11.68 -13.37
N GLN A 113 -1.50 10.79 -13.85
CA GLN A 113 -2.88 11.14 -14.20
C GLN A 113 -3.76 11.40 -12.98
N VAL A 114 -3.58 10.62 -11.91
CA VAL A 114 -4.40 10.74 -10.69
C VAL A 114 -3.93 11.92 -9.82
N LYS A 115 -2.63 12.26 -9.85
CA LYS A 115 -2.04 13.33 -9.04
C LYS A 115 -2.78 14.67 -9.07
N PRO A 116 -3.07 15.30 -10.23
CA PRO A 116 -3.76 16.60 -10.25
C PRO A 116 -5.20 16.51 -9.72
N ILE A 117 -5.86 15.36 -9.88
CA ILE A 117 -7.23 15.12 -9.38
C ILE A 117 -7.20 15.01 -7.85
N MET A 118 -6.23 14.26 -7.32
CA MET A 118 -5.99 14.20 -5.88
C MET A 118 -5.66 15.57 -5.31
N GLU A 119 -4.76 16.35 -5.92
CA GLU A 119 -4.38 17.68 -5.43
C GLU A 119 -5.59 18.62 -5.32
N GLN A 120 -6.50 18.60 -6.31
CA GLN A 120 -7.75 19.35 -6.27
C GLN A 120 -8.66 18.88 -5.12
N ASN A 121 -8.87 17.57 -4.98
CA ASN A 121 -9.70 17.03 -3.91
C ASN A 121 -9.10 17.28 -2.53
N TRP A 122 -7.78 17.35 -2.40
CA TRP A 122 -7.10 17.62 -1.13
C TRP A 122 -7.32 19.04 -0.62
N ASP A 123 -7.24 20.01 -1.54
CA ASP A 123 -7.50 21.41 -1.24
C ASP A 123 -8.97 21.61 -0.86
N GLU A 124 -9.90 20.91 -1.52
CA GLU A 124 -11.32 20.90 -1.17
C GLU A 124 -11.58 20.23 0.19
N LEU A 125 -10.92 19.11 0.49
CA LEU A 125 -11.00 18.41 1.77
C LEU A 125 -10.47 19.25 2.94
N ALA A 126 -9.39 20.03 2.71
CA ALA A 126 -8.82 20.92 3.72
C ALA A 126 -9.64 22.21 3.92
N SER A 127 -10.41 22.60 2.91
CA SER A 127 -11.19 23.85 2.89
C SER A 127 -12.66 23.68 3.31
N SER A 128 -13.17 22.45 3.35
CA SER A 128 -14.57 22.17 3.66
C SER A 128 -14.86 22.25 5.18
N PRO A 129 -15.89 23.00 5.62
CA PRO A 129 -16.28 23.03 7.02
C PRO A 129 -16.79 21.65 7.46
N HIS A 130 -16.45 21.25 8.69
CA HIS A 130 -16.74 19.93 9.29
C HIS A 130 -18.23 19.50 9.34
N ASP A 131 -19.16 20.30 8.83
CA ASP A 131 -20.62 20.12 8.94
C ASP A 131 -21.33 19.91 7.59
N THR A 132 -20.61 19.84 6.46
CA THR A 132 -21.21 19.48 5.16
C THR A 132 -21.08 17.99 4.86
N ASP A 133 -22.15 17.44 4.29
CA ASP A 133 -22.30 16.07 3.77
C ASP A 133 -21.05 15.71 2.94
N TYR A 134 -20.16 14.97 3.57
CA TYR A 134 -18.85 14.64 3.04
C TYR A 134 -19.04 13.66 1.89
N ASP A 135 -18.61 14.02 0.69
CA ASP A 135 -18.68 13.11 -0.45
C ASP A 135 -17.60 12.02 -0.30
N PRO A 136 -17.97 10.75 -0.04
CA PRO A 136 -16.99 9.66 0.01
C PRO A 136 -16.27 9.45 -1.32
N GLU A 137 -16.88 9.84 -2.45
CA GLU A 137 -16.28 9.71 -3.79
C GLU A 137 -15.08 10.65 -3.96
N ALA A 138 -15.05 11.78 -3.25
CA ALA A 138 -13.91 12.71 -3.25
C ALA A 138 -12.63 12.09 -2.64
N ARG A 139 -12.74 11.02 -1.83
CA ARG A 139 -11.59 10.28 -1.30
C ARG A 139 -10.97 9.33 -2.31
N ILE A 140 -11.74 8.82 -3.26
CA ILE A 140 -11.29 7.76 -4.17
C ILE A 140 -10.01 8.14 -4.92
N PRO A 141 -9.84 9.36 -5.47
CA PRO A 141 -8.58 9.74 -6.11
C PRO A 141 -7.39 9.78 -5.15
N CYS A 142 -7.61 10.11 -3.87
CA CYS A 142 -6.56 10.10 -2.85
C CYS A 142 -6.11 8.68 -2.52
N VAL A 143 -7.08 7.79 -2.32
CA VAL A 143 -6.83 6.38 -2.06
C VAL A 143 -6.12 5.73 -3.25
N LEU A 144 -6.60 6.01 -4.48
CA LEU A 144 -6.01 5.49 -5.71
C LEU A 144 -4.56 5.96 -5.86
N TYR A 145 -4.29 7.23 -5.55
CA TYR A 145 -2.94 7.77 -5.56
C TYR A 145 -2.02 7.06 -4.55
N VAL A 146 -2.51 6.77 -3.33
CA VAL A 146 -1.75 6.02 -2.31
C VAL A 146 -1.43 4.62 -2.81
N VAL A 147 -2.43 3.85 -3.25
CA VAL A 147 -2.25 2.47 -3.73
C VAL A 147 -1.24 2.42 -4.88
N VAL A 148 -1.39 3.30 -5.87
CA VAL A 148 -0.47 3.37 -7.02
C VAL A 148 0.95 3.76 -6.59
N SER A 149 1.09 4.71 -5.67
CA SER A 149 2.40 5.17 -5.18
C SER A 149 3.15 4.07 -4.45
N ILE A 150 2.47 3.33 -3.56
CA ILE A 150 3.08 2.22 -2.82
C ILE A 150 3.46 1.07 -3.74
N LEU A 151 2.59 0.68 -4.68
CA LEU A 151 2.93 -0.35 -5.65
C LEU A 151 4.11 0.05 -6.55
N LEU A 152 4.19 1.33 -6.90
CA LEU A 152 5.30 1.85 -7.69
C LEU A 152 6.62 1.83 -6.90
N GLU A 153 6.60 2.27 -5.64
CA GLU A 153 7.76 2.20 -4.73
C GLU A 153 8.24 0.76 -4.55
N LEU A 154 7.31 -0.18 -4.43
CA LEU A 154 7.60 -1.61 -4.36
C LEU A 154 8.09 -2.19 -5.71
N ALA A 155 7.78 -1.58 -6.84
CA ALA A 155 8.24 -2.04 -8.16
C ALA A 155 9.63 -1.49 -8.53
N GLU A 156 9.88 -0.21 -8.26
CA GLU A 156 11.11 0.49 -8.66
C GLU A 156 12.24 0.33 -7.63
N GLY A 157 11.88 0.19 -6.35
CA GLY A 157 12.82 0.17 -5.25
C GLY A 157 13.44 1.53 -4.92
N PRO A 158 14.42 1.60 -3.99
CA PRO A 158 14.98 2.87 -3.57
C PRO A 158 15.52 3.55 -4.82
N THR A 159 15.02 4.74 -5.10
CA THR A 159 15.53 5.59 -6.17
C THR A 159 17.02 5.73 -5.92
N SER A 160 17.81 5.03 -6.73
CA SER A 160 19.26 5.15 -6.71
C SER A 160 19.56 6.54 -7.23
N VAL A 161 19.62 7.51 -6.33
CA VAL A 161 20.13 8.84 -6.63
C VAL A 161 21.58 8.60 -7.05
N SER A 162 21.81 8.56 -8.36
CA SER A 162 23.16 8.62 -8.91
C SER A 162 23.77 9.93 -8.40
N SER A 163 24.69 9.80 -7.45
CA SER A 163 25.57 10.89 -7.01
C SER A 163 26.64 11.16 -8.06
#